data_AF-A0A973CKH2-F1
#
_entry.id   AF-A0A973CKH2-F1
#
_cell.length_a   1.000
_cell.length_b   1.000
_cell.length_c   1.000
_cell.angle_alpha   90.00
_cell.angle_beta   90.00
_cell.angle_gamma   90.00
#
_symmetry.space_group_name_H-M   'P 1'
#
loop_
_entity.id
_entity.type
_entity.pdbx_description
1 polymer ?
#
loop_
_entity_poly.entity_id
_entity_poly.type
_entity_poly.pdbx_seq_one_letter_code
_entity_poly.pdbx_strand_id
1 'polypeptide(L)'
;MPHDKAALLEEFDQEGFLIFDDVLDADLIAEASDHVTWLAKKNPDKRPEQLGHTLMTHDPFWVRLVSDDRLLDIAEMFIGPDIALFASHYISKPARTGMPVLWHQDGSYWPLEPMEVVTLWLAVDDSTPENGCMRVIPGTQKSK
;
A
#
# COMPACT_ATOMS: atom_id res chain seq x y z
N MET A 1 -15.93 -11.12 0.37
CA MET A 1 -16.29 -10.85 1.78
C MET A 1 -17.55 -9.99 1.81
N PRO A 2 -18.72 -10.42 2.31
CA PRO A 2 -19.89 -9.55 2.35
C PRO A 2 -19.87 -8.75 3.65
N HIS A 3 -18.96 -7.79 3.75
CA HIS A 3 -19.14 -6.70 4.69
C HIS A 3 -20.23 -5.78 4.14
N ASP A 4 -21.06 -5.20 5.01
CA ASP A 4 -21.99 -4.16 4.58
C ASP A 4 -21.19 -2.99 4.02
N LYS A 5 -21.24 -2.82 2.70
CA LYS A 5 -20.50 -1.76 2.00
C LYS A 5 -20.79 -0.38 2.59
N ALA A 6 -22.04 -0.13 3.01
CA ALA A 6 -22.40 1.16 3.61
C ALA A 6 -21.68 1.38 4.94
N ALA A 7 -21.61 0.36 5.79
CA ALA A 7 -20.91 0.43 7.07
C ALA A 7 -19.40 0.64 6.89
N LEU A 8 -18.77 -0.05 5.94
CA LEU A 8 -17.34 0.15 5.64
C LEU A 8 -17.06 1.57 5.15
N LEU A 9 -17.90 2.11 4.27
CA LEU A 9 -17.74 3.47 3.78
C LEU A 9 -17.92 4.51 4.89
N GLU A 10 -18.86 4.28 5.81
CA GLU A 10 -19.05 5.15 6.98
C GLU A 10 -17.84 5.09 7.92
N GLU A 11 -17.31 3.89 8.22
CA GLU A 11 -16.12 3.72 9.04
C GLU A 11 -14.89 4.36 8.39
N PHE A 12 -14.67 4.17 7.09
CA PHE A 12 -13.58 4.84 6.37
C PHE A 12 -13.71 6.36 6.39
N ASP A 13 -14.93 6.91 6.24
CA ASP A 13 -15.17 8.35 6.31
C ASP A 13 -14.92 8.92 7.72
N GLN A 14 -15.14 8.13 8.78
CA GLN A 14 -14.88 8.51 10.16
C GLN A 14 -13.40 8.38 10.52
N GLU A 15 -12.82 7.21 10.31
CA GLU A 15 -11.48 6.84 10.80
C GLU A 15 -10.36 7.21 9.81
N GLY A 16 -10.65 7.29 8.51
CA GLY A 16 -9.69 7.61 7.45
C GLY A 16 -8.86 6.42 6.97
N PHE A 17 -9.11 5.21 7.50
CA PHE A 17 -8.49 3.97 7.05
C PHE A 17 -9.39 2.77 7.42
N LEU A 18 -9.12 1.63 6.78
CA LEU A 18 -9.70 0.33 7.12
C LEU A 18 -8.61 -0.74 7.05
N ILE A 19 -8.83 -1.86 7.73
CA ILE A 19 -7.97 -3.04 7.66
C ILE A 19 -8.79 -4.18 7.07
N PHE A 20 -8.23 -4.80 6.04
CA PHE A 20 -8.77 -6.01 5.42
C PHE A 20 -7.77 -7.14 5.62
N ASP A 21 -8.17 -8.15 6.39
CA ASP A 21 -7.37 -9.36 6.60
C ASP A 21 -7.64 -10.38 5.49
N ASP A 22 -6.66 -11.27 5.26
CA ASP A 22 -6.77 -12.41 4.35
C ASP A 22 -7.23 -12.06 2.91
N VAL A 23 -6.81 -10.89 2.41
CA VAL A 23 -7.17 -10.42 1.06
C VAL A 23 -6.48 -11.24 -0.03
N LEU A 24 -5.18 -11.48 0.11
CA LEU A 24 -4.38 -12.23 -0.85
C LEU A 24 -3.95 -13.57 -0.27
N ASP A 25 -3.88 -14.59 -1.12
CA ASP A 25 -3.46 -15.93 -0.68
C ASP A 25 -1.99 -15.94 -0.28
N ALA A 26 -1.64 -16.82 0.66
CA ALA A 26 -0.29 -16.96 1.20
C ALA A 26 0.78 -17.21 0.11
N ASP A 27 0.44 -17.92 -0.96
CA ASP A 27 1.36 -18.17 -2.08
C ASP A 27 1.74 -16.87 -2.82
N LEU A 28 0.77 -15.97 -3.03
CA LEU A 28 1.02 -14.69 -3.69
C LEU A 28 1.79 -13.73 -2.78
N ILE A 29 1.52 -13.75 -1.46
CA ILE A 29 2.30 -13.00 -0.48
C ILE A 29 3.76 -13.50 -0.43
N ALA A 30 3.96 -14.82 -0.42
CA ALA A 30 5.30 -15.41 -0.48
C ALA A 30 6.03 -15.02 -1.77
N GLU A 31 5.34 -15.06 -2.92
CA GLU A 31 5.91 -14.62 -4.19
C GLU A 31 6.28 -13.13 -4.16
N ALA A 32 5.46 -12.26 -3.54
CA ALA A 32 5.78 -10.85 -3.36
C ALA A 32 7.03 -10.64 -2.49
N SER A 33 7.18 -11.39 -1.40
CA SER A 33 8.35 -11.33 -0.52
C SER A 33 9.63 -11.79 -1.25
N ASP A 34 9.54 -12.91 -1.99
CA ASP A 34 10.62 -13.40 -2.84
C ASP A 34 11.00 -12.40 -3.94
N HIS A 35 10.01 -11.72 -4.51
CA HIS A 35 10.22 -10.71 -5.54
C HIS A 35 10.94 -9.47 -5.00
N VAL A 36 10.56 -8.97 -3.82
CA VAL A 36 11.30 -7.88 -3.13
C VAL A 36 12.74 -8.30 -2.84
N THR A 37 12.95 -9.54 -2.40
CA THR A 37 14.29 -10.10 -2.19
C THR A 37 15.10 -10.15 -3.49
N TRP A 38 14.47 -10.55 -4.60
CA TRP A 38 15.09 -10.56 -5.92
C TRP A 38 15.43 -9.15 -6.42
N LEU A 39 14.53 -8.17 -6.24
CA LEU A 39 14.75 -6.76 -6.58
C LEU A 39 15.96 -6.20 -5.83
N ALA A 40 16.08 -6.48 -4.53
CA ALA A 40 17.22 -6.05 -3.73
C ALA A 40 18.54 -6.65 -4.25
N LYS A 41 18.56 -7.94 -4.60
CA LYS A 41 19.75 -8.61 -5.19
C LYS A 41 20.12 -8.05 -6.56
N LYS A 42 19.13 -7.65 -7.37
CA LYS A 42 19.32 -7.04 -8.69
C LYS A 42 19.85 -5.61 -8.60
N ASN A 43 19.64 -4.93 -7.47
CA ASN A 43 20.01 -3.54 -7.25
C ASN A 43 20.92 -3.39 -6.01
N PRO A 44 22.11 -4.02 -6.00
CA PRO A 44 22.96 -4.08 -4.80
C PRO A 44 23.46 -2.70 -4.32
N ASP A 45 23.51 -1.72 -5.21
CA ASP A 45 23.94 -0.34 -4.89
C ASP A 45 22.80 0.51 -4.29
N LYS A 46 21.57 -0.01 -4.28
CA LYS A 46 20.41 0.67 -3.68
C LYS A 46 20.13 0.08 -2.31
N ARG A 47 19.78 0.96 -1.37
CA ARG A 47 19.16 0.49 -0.14
C ARG A 47 17.75 -0.03 -0.40
N PRO A 48 17.23 -0.97 0.40
CA PRO A 48 15.84 -1.44 0.26
C PRO A 48 14.80 -0.32 0.32
N GLU A 49 15.02 0.73 1.12
CA GLU A 49 14.13 1.91 1.16
C GLU A 49 14.15 2.76 -0.13
N GLN A 50 15.04 2.45 -1.07
CA GLN A 50 15.18 3.16 -2.36
C GLN A 50 14.63 2.32 -3.53
N LEU A 51 13.96 1.20 -3.25
CA LEU A 51 13.25 0.40 -4.24
C LEU A 51 11.93 1.10 -4.63
N GLY A 52 12.05 2.23 -5.32
CA GLY A 52 10.94 3.08 -5.71
C GLY A 52 10.25 2.69 -7.03
N HIS A 53 9.23 3.48 -7.40
CA HIS A 53 8.37 3.31 -8.58
C HIS A 53 9.10 3.00 -9.90
N THR A 54 10.31 3.53 -10.12
CA THR A 54 11.08 3.29 -11.36
C THR A 54 11.44 1.84 -11.60
N LEU A 55 11.50 1.01 -10.55
CA LEU A 55 11.74 -0.43 -10.66
C LEU A 55 10.47 -1.23 -10.96
N MET A 56 9.30 -0.58 -10.94
CA MET A 56 7.99 -1.23 -10.98
C MET A 56 7.30 -1.05 -12.35
N THR A 57 7.61 0.03 -13.08
CA THR A 57 6.92 0.41 -14.33
C THR A 57 6.95 -0.65 -15.43
N HIS A 58 7.98 -1.50 -15.46
CA HIS A 58 8.15 -2.54 -16.48
C HIS A 58 8.29 -3.94 -15.87
N ASP A 59 7.74 -4.12 -14.68
CA ASP A 59 7.82 -5.36 -13.93
C ASP A 59 6.52 -6.17 -14.08
N PRO A 60 6.54 -7.30 -14.81
CA PRO A 60 5.34 -8.12 -15.00
C PRO A 60 4.76 -8.67 -13.70
N PHE A 61 5.61 -8.94 -12.70
CA PHE A 61 5.13 -9.37 -11.39
C PHE A 61 4.31 -8.26 -10.75
N TRP A 62 4.84 -7.03 -10.78
CA TRP A 62 4.16 -5.87 -10.21
C TRP A 62 2.83 -5.60 -10.89
N VAL A 63 2.79 -5.59 -12.23
CA VAL A 63 1.56 -5.39 -13.00
C VAL A 63 0.52 -6.44 -12.63
N ARG A 64 0.91 -7.72 -12.52
CA ARG A 64 -0.01 -8.77 -12.11
C ARG A 64 -0.51 -8.57 -10.67
N LEU A 65 0.36 -8.17 -9.75
CA LEU A 65 -0.01 -7.95 -8.34
C LEU A 65 -1.01 -6.81 -8.20
N VAL A 66 -0.76 -5.65 -8.80
CA VAL A 66 -1.65 -4.47 -8.67
C VAL A 66 -2.94 -4.58 -9.46
N SER A 67 -2.99 -5.50 -10.43
CA SER A 67 -4.20 -5.81 -11.20
C SER A 67 -4.92 -7.06 -10.68
N ASP A 68 -4.59 -7.56 -9.49
CA ASP A 68 -5.32 -8.66 -8.86
C ASP A 68 -6.74 -8.20 -8.49
N ASP A 69 -7.74 -8.95 -8.96
CA ASP A 69 -9.17 -8.62 -8.80
C ASP A 69 -9.53 -8.38 -7.33
N ARG A 70 -8.89 -9.06 -6.37
CA ARG A 70 -9.18 -8.89 -4.94
C ARG A 70 -8.77 -7.51 -4.42
N LEU A 71 -7.72 -6.92 -4.98
CA LEU A 71 -7.30 -5.56 -4.67
C LEU A 71 -8.17 -4.54 -5.41
N LEU A 72 -8.50 -4.82 -6.68
CA LEU A 72 -9.35 -3.94 -7.49
C LEU A 72 -10.77 -3.87 -6.94
N ASP A 73 -11.33 -4.98 -6.46
CA ASP A 73 -12.64 -5.03 -5.80
C ASP A 73 -12.68 -4.10 -4.58
N ILE A 74 -11.60 -4.05 -3.78
CA ILE A 74 -11.49 -3.15 -2.62
C ILE A 74 -11.39 -1.70 -3.10
N ALA A 75 -10.50 -1.41 -4.06
CA ALA A 75 -10.34 -0.05 -4.58
C ALA A 75 -11.65 0.49 -5.19
N GLU A 76 -12.34 -0.31 -6.00
CA GLU A 76 -13.61 0.02 -6.65
C GLU A 76 -14.67 0.47 -5.64
N MET A 77 -14.66 -0.08 -4.42
CA MET A 77 -15.60 0.33 -3.39
C MET A 77 -15.52 1.83 -3.06
N PHE A 78 -14.32 2.42 -3.14
CA PHE A 78 -14.03 3.79 -2.71
C PHE A 78 -13.94 4.79 -3.87
N ILE A 79 -13.33 4.39 -4.99
CA ILE A 79 -13.09 5.30 -6.13
C ILE A 79 -13.99 5.03 -7.34
N GLY A 80 -14.79 3.96 -7.30
CA GLY A 80 -15.64 3.55 -8.42
C GLY A 80 -14.91 2.69 -9.46
N PRO A 81 -15.60 2.32 -10.56
CA PRO A 81 -15.13 1.30 -11.51
C PRO A 81 -13.97 1.76 -12.40
N ASP A 82 -13.76 3.08 -12.52
CA ASP A 82 -12.74 3.66 -13.37
C ASP A 82 -11.43 3.85 -12.58
N ILE A 83 -10.67 2.77 -12.44
CA ILE A 83 -9.47 2.71 -11.62
C ILE A 83 -8.21 3.04 -12.45
N ALA A 84 -7.37 3.94 -11.94
CA ALA A 84 -6.04 4.22 -12.49
C ALA A 84 -4.98 4.18 -11.37
N LEU A 85 -3.86 3.48 -11.63
CA LEU A 85 -2.71 3.51 -10.74
C LEU A 85 -1.91 4.80 -10.93
N PHE A 86 -1.97 5.69 -9.94
CA PHE A 86 -1.24 6.96 -9.93
C PHE A 86 0.21 6.82 -9.45
N ALA A 87 0.42 6.10 -8.34
CA ALA A 87 1.72 5.96 -7.71
C ALA A 87 1.86 4.58 -7.04
N SER A 88 3.10 4.11 -6.91
CA SER A 88 3.44 2.87 -6.22
C SER A 88 4.83 2.93 -5.61
N HIS A 89 5.05 2.19 -4.52
CA HIS A 89 6.33 2.15 -3.82
C HIS A 89 6.48 0.87 -3.01
N TYR A 90 7.64 0.21 -3.08
CA TYR A 90 8.03 -0.75 -2.05
C TYR A 90 8.56 -0.01 -0.82
N ILE A 91 7.89 -0.19 0.33
CA ILE A 91 8.38 0.31 1.61
C ILE A 91 9.08 -0.84 2.33
N SER A 92 10.36 -1.05 2.01
CA SER A 92 11.18 -2.12 2.60
C SER A 92 12.16 -1.56 3.64
N LYS A 93 11.96 -1.91 4.92
CA LYS A 93 12.79 -1.44 6.03
C LYS A 93 13.70 -2.57 6.54
N PRO A 94 15.03 -2.51 6.32
CA PRO A 94 15.95 -3.49 6.87
C PRO A 94 15.90 -3.56 8.39
N ALA A 95 16.06 -4.76 8.93
CA ALA A 95 16.14 -4.96 10.38
C ALA A 95 17.18 -4.03 11.02
N ARG A 96 16.78 -3.32 12.07
CA ARG A 96 17.60 -2.43 12.92
C ARG A 96 18.22 -1.21 12.26
N THR A 97 18.20 -1.11 10.93
CA THR A 97 18.85 -0.02 10.17
C THR A 97 17.90 0.66 9.19
N GLY A 98 16.63 0.25 9.18
CA GLY A 98 15.56 0.85 8.42
C GLY A 98 15.32 2.30 8.79
N MET A 99 15.15 3.15 7.79
CA MET A 99 14.82 4.56 8.03
C MET A 99 13.37 4.72 8.49
N PRO A 100 13.09 5.64 9.44
CA PRO A 100 11.73 5.94 9.84
C PRO A 100 10.99 6.68 8.73
N VAL A 101 9.70 6.41 8.62
CA VAL A 101 8.75 7.26 7.88
C VAL A 101 8.09 8.16 8.93
N LEU A 102 8.34 9.46 8.87
CA LEU A 102 7.81 10.42 9.83
C LEU A 102 6.31 10.65 9.59
N TRP A 103 5.61 11.23 10.57
CA TRP A 103 4.22 11.64 10.39
C TRP A 103 4.06 12.59 9.21
N HIS A 104 3.13 12.28 8.32
CA HIS A 104 2.80 13.07 7.14
C HIS A 104 1.38 12.71 6.65
N GLN A 105 0.88 13.48 5.69
CA GLN A 105 -0.26 13.12 4.86
C GLN A 105 0.22 12.98 3.42
N ASP A 106 -0.10 11.87 2.77
CA ASP A 106 0.34 11.59 1.39
C ASP A 106 -0.07 12.69 0.41
N GLY A 107 -1.31 13.18 0.53
CA GLY A 107 -1.85 14.25 -0.33
C GLY A 107 -1.04 15.56 -0.28
N SER A 108 -0.20 15.78 0.74
CA SER A 108 0.70 16.93 0.80
C SER A 108 1.84 16.86 -0.23
N TYR A 109 2.14 15.67 -0.76
CA TYR A 109 3.20 15.47 -1.75
C TYR A 109 2.72 15.48 -3.20
N TRP A 110 1.41 15.39 -3.43
CA TRP A 110 0.87 15.11 -4.75
C TRP A 110 0.13 16.31 -5.34
N PRO A 111 0.38 16.65 -6.63
CA PRO A 111 -0.32 17.73 -7.30
C PRO A 111 -1.66 17.24 -7.88
N LEU A 112 -2.50 16.58 -7.07
CA LEU A 112 -3.81 16.09 -7.47
C LEU A 112 -4.91 17.09 -7.07
N GLU A 113 -5.78 17.42 -8.01
CA GLU A 113 -6.97 18.24 -7.79
C GLU A 113 -8.11 17.72 -8.69
N PRO A 114 -9.21 17.17 -8.13
CA PRO A 114 -9.43 16.95 -6.70
C PRO A 114 -8.54 15.82 -6.13
N MET A 115 -8.33 15.82 -4.80
CA MET A 115 -7.59 14.76 -4.09
C MET A 115 -8.47 13.52 -3.90
N GLU A 116 -8.92 12.93 -5.00
CA GLU A 116 -9.76 11.72 -5.04
C GLU A 116 -8.86 10.51 -5.30
N VAL A 117 -8.17 10.06 -4.25
CA VAL A 117 -7.24 8.93 -4.30
C VAL A 117 -7.36 8.10 -3.01
N VAL A 118 -7.17 6.79 -3.14
CA VAL A 118 -7.03 5.87 -2.01
C VAL A 118 -5.69 5.15 -2.12
N THR A 119 -5.01 4.97 -0.99
CA THR A 119 -3.81 4.14 -0.90
C THR A 119 -4.19 2.76 -0.41
N LEU A 120 -3.87 1.72 -1.19
CA LEU A 120 -3.84 0.35 -0.68
C LEU A 120 -2.43 0.06 -0.15
N TRP A 121 -2.33 -0.21 1.15
CA TRP A 121 -1.07 -0.60 1.79
C TRP A 121 -1.09 -2.11 2.08
N LEU A 122 -0.19 -2.85 1.45
CA LEU A 122 -0.10 -4.31 1.59
C LEU A 122 1.05 -4.69 2.52
N ALA A 123 0.73 -5.42 3.59
CA ALA A 123 1.73 -6.10 4.41
C ALA A 123 2.25 -7.33 3.66
N VAL A 124 3.48 -7.27 3.13
CA VAL A 124 4.15 -8.43 2.51
C VAL A 124 4.83 -9.32 3.54
N ASP A 125 5.26 -8.73 4.66
CA ASP A 125 5.74 -9.43 5.85
C ASP A 125 4.87 -9.02 7.05
N ASP A 126 4.93 -9.76 8.16
CA ASP A 126 4.26 -9.41 9.42
C ASP A 126 4.53 -7.93 9.78
N SER A 127 3.48 -7.16 10.06
CA SER A 127 3.60 -5.74 10.41
C SER A 127 3.22 -5.53 11.87
N THR A 128 4.22 -5.39 12.74
CA THR A 128 4.03 -5.30 14.20
C THR A 128 4.55 -3.99 14.78
N PRO A 129 4.09 -3.58 15.97
CA PRO A 129 4.61 -2.39 16.65
C PRO A 129 6.13 -2.41 16.86
N GLU A 130 6.72 -3.59 16.99
CA GLU A 130 8.15 -3.81 17.26
C GLU A 130 9.02 -3.74 16.00
N ASN A 131 8.44 -3.96 14.80
CA ASN A 131 9.18 -3.96 13.54
C ASN A 131 8.89 -2.75 12.64
N GLY A 132 8.16 -1.75 13.17
CA GLY A 132 7.92 -0.48 12.49
C GLY A 132 6.71 -0.48 11.57
N CYS A 133 5.62 -1.13 12.01
CA CYS A 133 4.32 -1.11 11.35
C CYS A 133 3.83 0.31 11.02
N MET A 134 2.90 0.37 10.06
CA MET A 134 2.18 1.60 9.76
C MET A 134 1.36 2.05 10.97
N ARG A 135 1.28 3.37 11.16
CA ARG A 135 0.43 3.98 12.18
C ARG A 135 -0.38 5.08 11.51
N VAL A 136 -1.65 5.16 11.88
CA VAL A 136 -2.58 6.18 11.41
C VAL A 136 -3.14 6.89 12.65
N ILE A 137 -3.38 8.20 12.54
CA ILE A 137 -4.13 8.96 13.54
C ILE A 137 -5.56 9.06 13.01
N PRO A 138 -6.54 8.35 13.62
CA PRO A 138 -7.87 8.29 13.04
C PRO A 138 -8.57 9.66 13.00
N GLY A 139 -9.39 9.89 11.98
CA GLY A 139 -10.18 11.12 11.81
C GLY A 139 -9.40 12.34 11.32
N THR A 140 -8.10 12.20 11.03
CA THR A 140 -7.24 13.32 10.59
C THR A 140 -7.31 13.61 9.10
N GLN A 141 -7.89 12.72 8.28
CA GLN A 141 -8.05 12.86 6.82
C GLN A 141 -8.88 14.08 6.40
N LYS A 142 -9.77 14.56 7.28
CA LYS A 142 -10.59 15.77 7.07
C LYS A 142 -9.93 17.05 7.58
N SER A 143 -8.80 16.92 8.29
CA SER A 143 -8.06 18.04 8.87
C SER A 143 -7.00 18.49 7.87
N LYS A 144 -6.94 19.80 7.61
CA LYS A 144 -5.89 20.44 6.82
C LYS A 144 -4.60 20.59 7.60
#